data_AF-A0A2V8W512-F1
#
_entry.id   AF-A0A2V8W512-F1
#
_cell.length_a   1.000
_cell.length_b   1.000
_cell.length_c   1.000
_cell.angle_alpha   90.00
_cell.angle_beta   90.00
_cell.angle_gamma   90.00
#
_symmetry.space_group_name_H-M   'P 1'
#
loop_
_entity.id
_entity.type
_entity.pdbx_description
1 polymer ?
#
loop_
_entity_poly.entity_id
_entity_poly.type
_entity_poly.pdbx_seq_one_letter_code
_entity_poly.pdbx_strand_id
1 'polypeptide(L)' 'YFSLYFGMTGLHALHMIVGAGLLLWLIKGSFAGRFTPQYNTPVEIVGLYWHFVDIVWIYLFPLLYLIDRHR' A
#
# COMPACT_ATOMS: atom_id res chain seq x y z
N TYR A 1 -0.36 -21.84 11.21
CA TYR A 1 -0.37 -20.53 11.90
C TYR A 1 0.80 -19.67 11.44
N PHE A 2 2.04 -20.01 11.79
CA PHE A 2 3.24 -19.25 11.38
C PHE A 2 3.41 -19.05 9.86
N SER A 3 3.20 -20.09 9.03
CA SER A 3 3.33 -19.96 7.57
C SER A 3 2.28 -19.05 6.94
N LEU A 4 1.07 -19.00 7.51
CA LEU A 4 -0.01 -18.13 7.03
C LEU A 4 0.23 -16.68 7.46
N TYR A 5 0.70 -16.47 8.69
CA TYR A 5 1.16 -15.17 9.18
C TYR A 5 2.27 -14.60 8.30
N PHE A 6 3.37 -15.34 8.13
CA PHE A 6 4.48 -14.90 7.27
C PHE A 6 4.08 -14.74 5.80
N GLY A 7 3.20 -15.60 5.28
CA GLY A 7 2.69 -15.49 3.92
C GLY A 7 1.87 -14.22 3.69
N MET A 8 0.90 -13.93 4.56
CA MET A 8 0.04 -12.74 4.44
C MET A 8 0.79 -11.45 4.72
N THR A 9 1.57 -11.40 5.81
CA THR A 9 2.37 -10.21 6.14
C THR A 9 3.48 -9.97 5.13
N GLY A 10 4.12 -11.03 4.63
CA GLY A 10 5.15 -10.94 3.59
C GLY A 10 4.61 -10.45 2.24
N LEU A 11 3.46 -10.99 1.80
CA LEU A 11 2.79 -10.51 0.59
C LEU A 11 2.40 -9.03 0.72
N HIS A 12 1.87 -8.64 1.88
CA HIS A 12 1.50 -7.25 2.16
C HIS A 12 2.72 -6.32 2.16
N ALA A 13 3.82 -6.72 2.81
CA ALA A 13 5.06 -5.96 2.81
C ALA A 13 5.62 -5.75 1.40
N LEU A 14 5.54 -6.78 0.54
CA LEU A 14 5.92 -6.67 -0.86
C LEU A 14 5.05 -5.65 -1.61
N HIS A 15 3.73 -5.67 -1.40
CA HIS A 15 2.81 -4.69 -2.01
C HIS A 15 3.08 -3.25 -1.53
N MET A 16 3.38 -3.06 -0.24
CA MET A 16 3.81 -1.77 0.32
C MET A 16 5.06 -1.22 -0.37
N ILE A 17 6.06 -2.06 -0.63
CA ILE A 17 7.29 -1.65 -1.34
C ILE A 17 6.97 -1.23 -2.79
N VAL A 18 6.09 -1.97 -3.48
CA VAL A 18 5.65 -1.62 -4.84
C VAL A 18 4.90 -0.29 -4.85
N GLY A 19 3.99 -0.08 -3.91
CA GLY A 19 3.26 1.19 -3.78
C GLY A 19 4.18 2.37 -3.46
N ALA A 20 5.19 2.17 -2.60
CA ALA A 20 6.15 3.21 -2.26
C ALA A 20 7.00 3.59 -3.49
N GLY A 21 7.36 2.60 -4.32
CA GLY A 21 8.01 2.84 -5.60
C GLY A 21 7.15 3.65 -6.57
N LEU A 22 5.86 3.32 -6.69
CA LEU A 22 4.91 4.07 -7.52
C LEU A 22 4.74 5.51 -7.03
N LEU A 23 4.66 5.73 -5.72
CA LEU A 23 4.61 7.06 -5.12
C LEU A 23 5.89 7.85 -5.37
N LEU A 24 7.07 7.25 -5.24
CA LEU A 24 8.35 7.90 -5.54
C LEU A 24 8.45 8.29 -7.03
N TRP A 25 7.95 7.44 -7.93
CA TRP A 25 7.88 7.74 -9.36
C TRP A 25 6.93 8.90 -9.65
N LEU A 26 5.76 8.90 -9.00
CA LEU A 26 4.79 9.99 -9.06
C LEU A 26 5.38 11.30 -8.53
N ILE A 27 6.07 11.28 -7.41
CA ILE A 27 6.73 12.46 -6.83
C ILE A 27 7.80 12.99 -7.79
N LYS A 28 8.65 12.13 -8.36
CA LYS A 28 9.63 12.52 -9.38
C LYS A 28 8.98 13.14 -10.63
N GLY A 29 7.87 12.57 -11.10
CA GLY A 29 7.10 13.13 -12.22
C GLY A 29 6.47 14.50 -11.91
N SER A 30 6.09 14.72 -10.65
CA SER A 30 5.54 15.99 -10.16
C SER A 30 6.58 17.09 -10.13
N PHE A 31 7.79 16.80 -9.61
CA PHE A 31 8.90 17.74 -9.65
C PHE A 31 9.37 18.07 -11.07
N ALA A 32 9.17 17.18 -12.04
CA ALA A 32 9.47 17.44 -13.45
C ALA A 32 8.41 18.31 -14.16
N GLY A 33 7.38 18.79 -13.45
CA GLY A 33 6.34 19.67 -14.00
C GLY A 33 5.39 18.97 -14.99
N ARG A 34 5.34 17.63 -14.99
CA ARG A 34 4.50 16.83 -15.91
C ARG A 34 3.04 16.68 -15.48
N PHE A 35 2.69 17.08 -14.25
CA PHE A 35 1.32 17.01 -13.76
C PHE A 35 0.68 18.41 -13.76
N THR A 36 0.02 18.73 -14.87
CA THR A 36 -0.90 19.87 -15.01
C THR A 36 -2.26 19.49 -14.41
N PRO A 37 -3.09 20.43 -13.90
CA PRO A 37 -4.40 20.14 -13.28
C PRO A 37 -5.38 19.32 -14.14
N GLN A 38 -5.12 19.18 -15.43
CA GLN A 38 -5.89 18.38 -16.39
C GLN A 38 -5.40 16.93 -16.50
N TYR A 39 -4.21 16.60 -15.99
CA TYR A 39 -3.56 15.28 -16.05
C TYR A 39 -3.24 14.73 -14.64
N ASN A 40 -4.21 14.79 -13.73
CA ASN A 40 -4.08 14.29 -12.36
C ASN A 40 -4.41 12.78 -12.26
N THR A 41 -4.87 12.16 -13.34
CA THR A 41 -5.32 10.76 -13.38
C THR A 41 -4.30 9.77 -12.79
N PRO A 42 -2.97 9.90 -13.06
CA PRO A 42 -1.98 8.99 -12.47
C PRO A 42 -1.86 9.17 -10.95
N VAL A 43 -2.01 10.41 -10.46
CA VAL A 43 -1.95 10.72 -9.02
C VAL A 43 -3.14 10.10 -8.30
N GLU A 44 -4.34 10.23 -8.88
CA GLU A 44 -5.58 9.70 -8.32
C GLU A 44 -5.57 8.16 -8.29
N ILE A 45 -5.11 7.52 -9.37
CA ILE A 45 -4.98 6.05 -9.44
C ILE A 45 -3.95 5.53 -8.42
N VAL A 46 -2.78 6.16 -8.32
CA VAL A 46 -1.74 5.76 -7.36
C VAL A 46 -2.21 6.01 -5.92
N GLY A 47 -2.91 7.12 -5.67
CA GLY A 47 -3.53 7.41 -4.38
C GLY A 47 -4.57 6.36 -3.98
N LEU A 48 -5.47 6.00 -4.90
CA LEU A 48 -6.46 4.94 -4.70
C LEU A 48 -5.80 3.57 -4.43
N TYR A 49 -4.73 3.23 -5.15
CA TYR A 49 -3.94 2.04 -4.90
C TYR A 49 -3.34 2.05 -3.49
N TRP A 50 -2.76 3.18 -3.08
CA TRP A 50 -2.15 3.33 -1.76
C TRP A 50 -3.19 3.21 -0.64
N HIS A 51 -4.35 3.85 -0.79
CA HIS A 51 -5.46 3.74 0.16
C HIS A 51 -6.01 2.32 0.26
N PHE A 52 -6.11 1.59 -0.86
CA PHE A 52 -6.52 0.20 -0.83
C PHE A 52 -5.55 -0.67 -0.01
N VAL A 53 -4.24 -0.48 -0.18
CA VAL A 53 -3.22 -1.20 0.59
C VAL A 53 -3.34 -0.89 2.09
N ASP A 54 -3.53 0.37 2.45
CA ASP A 54 -3.67 0.81 3.86
C ASP A 54 -4.92 0.22 4.53
N ILE A 55 -6.06 0.23 3.83
CA ILE A 55 -7.31 -0.37 4.33
C ILE A 55 -7.13 -1.87 4.58
N VAL A 56 -6.52 -2.61 3.64
CA VAL A 56 -6.25 -4.04 3.81
C VAL A 56 -5.43 -4.27 5.07
N TRP A 57 -4.40 -3.44 5.34
CA TRP A 57 -3.58 -3.56 6.54
C TRP A 57 -4.33 -3.32 7.84
N ILE A 58 -5.19 -2.28 7.87
CA ILE A 58 -6.04 -1.98 9.04
C ILE A 58 -6.91 -3.18 9.43
N TYR A 59 -7.37 -3.99 8.48
CA TYR A 59 -8.11 -5.21 8.78
C TYR A 59 -7.22 -6.41 9.09
N LEU A 60 -6.08 -6.55 8.41
CA LEU A 60 -5.16 -7.68 8.55
C LEU A 60 -4.43 -7.65 9.91
N PHE A 61 -4.06 -6.46 10.39
CA PHE A 61 -3.31 -6.28 11.63
C PHE A 61 -4.07 -6.76 12.88
N PRO A 62 -5.34 -6.34 13.14
CA PRO A 62 -6.12 -6.89 14.25
C PRO A 62 -6.43 -8.39 14.06
N LEU A 63 -6.74 -8.84 12.84
CA LEU A 63 -7.06 -10.24 12.59
C LEU A 63 -5.88 -11.18 12.89
N LEU A 64 -4.64 -10.75 12.62
CA LEU A 64 -3.47 -11.55 12.94
C LEU A 64 -2.93 -11.30 14.35
N TYR A 65 -2.99 -10.07 14.87
CA TYR A 65 -2.34 -9.71 16.13
C TYR A 65 -3.27 -9.77 17.34
N LEU A 66 -4.56 -9.44 17.17
CA LEU A 66 -5.56 -9.48 18.25
C LEU A 66 -6.12 -10.90 18.46
N ILE A 67 -6.32 -11.66 17.38
CA ILE A 67 -6.85 -13.04 17.45
C ILE A 67 -5.79 -14.03 17.95
N ASP A 68 -4.52 -13.80 17.63
CA ASP A 68 -3.41 -14.63 18.11
C ASP A 68 -3.15 -14.42 19.61
N ARG A 69 -3.38 -13.20 20.14
CA ARG A 69 -3.24 -12.88 21.57
C ARG A 69 -4.25 -13.58 22.49
N HIS A 70 -5.35 -14.09 21.95
CA HIS A 70 -6.42 -14.73 22.72
C HIS A 70 -6.31 -16.28 22.79
N ARG A 71 -5.16 -16.86 22.42
CA ARG A 71 -4.85 -18.27 22.68
C ARG A 71 -3.61 -18.42 23.55
#